data_AF-V2WLU8-F1
#
_entry.id   AF-V2WLU8-F1
#
_cell.length_a   1.000
_cell.length_b   1.000
_cell.length_c   1.000
_cell.angle_alpha   90.00
_cell.angle_beta   90.00
_cell.angle_gamma   90.00
#
_symmetry.space_group_name_H-M   'P 1'
#
loop_
_entity.id
_entity.type
_entity.pdbx_description
1 polymer ?
#
loop_
_entity_poly.entity_id
_entity_poly.type
_entity_poly.pdbx_seq_one_letter_code
_entity_poly.pdbx_strand_id
1 'polypeptide(L)'
;MVVHDTLFQCNSPLLPLNSLATSETPTGSSVSLPAQVSIMDPTQLLIESLVADFGLGEEQQKTLARMYKSSTQAITGQGMPPVILYLALFNVSAVYQCFNCRFEGDPNMVSMAKMISDAQALIDNHWHTNHDENKSICLLSNERAYNPLHISYHVLEEDVFNTIEKNAKEFCFFNIFPCPIRMKVLRDSIGTVCSSVQNGFRNNIKKSIDNGQSLADFTYAMNKIYYRPGGKRYSKDLLIARNAILRHIMVDRTDVIWTEEPESVVAGEQGGSGENLEPQSPNSANGNVEFEESAEGVKKCESHKKKGKDFWSVVDKFFDDKMQKGWGEDISKGDWVKFLQKLVKEDNERTGDLP
;
A
#
# COMPACT_ATOMS: atom_id res chain seq x y z
N MET A 1 29.46 -1.52 -19.19
CA MET A 1 29.29 -2.88 -18.64
C MET A 1 27.81 -3.21 -18.74
N VAL A 2 27.47 -4.09 -19.68
CA VAL A 2 26.10 -4.52 -19.96
C VAL A 2 25.81 -5.69 -19.03
N VAL A 3 24.86 -5.53 -18.13
CA VAL A 3 24.34 -6.62 -17.29
C VAL A 3 23.08 -7.13 -17.97
N HIS A 4 23.13 -8.39 -18.42
CA HIS A 4 21.98 -9.11 -18.95
C HIS A 4 21.13 -9.60 -17.77
N ASP A 5 19.95 -9.01 -17.58
CA ASP A 5 18.90 -9.56 -16.72
C ASP A 5 18.14 -10.64 -17.47
N THR A 6 18.39 -11.89 -17.09
CA THR A 6 17.63 -13.07 -17.52
C THR A 6 16.29 -13.11 -16.78
N LEU A 7 15.23 -12.71 -17.49
CA LEU A 7 13.83 -12.82 -17.07
C LEU A 7 13.41 -14.29 -16.93
N PHE A 8 12.93 -14.66 -15.75
CA PHE A 8 12.12 -15.87 -15.55
C PHE A 8 10.74 -15.63 -16.18
N GLN A 9 10.52 -16.16 -17.39
CA GLN A 9 9.20 -16.31 -17.99
C GLN A 9 8.55 -17.59 -17.47
N CYS A 10 7.66 -17.47 -16.48
CA CYS A 10 6.65 -18.51 -16.24
C CYS A 10 5.50 -18.31 -17.24
N ASN A 11 5.55 -19.07 -18.34
CA ASN A 11 4.41 -19.21 -19.25
C ASN A 11 3.39 -20.15 -18.62
N SER A 12 2.36 -19.61 -17.98
CA SER A 12 1.14 -20.37 -17.67
C SER A 12 0.30 -20.54 -18.94
N PRO A 13 -0.16 -21.76 -19.28
CA PRO A 13 -1.05 -21.94 -20.41
C PRO A 13 -2.44 -21.36 -20.08
N LEU A 14 -2.86 -20.36 -20.87
CA LEU A 14 -4.21 -19.81 -20.88
C LEU A 14 -5.19 -20.89 -21.35
N LEU A 15 -6.14 -21.26 -20.49
CA LEU A 15 -7.34 -22.00 -20.91
C LEU A 15 -8.36 -21.01 -21.50
N PRO A 16 -8.97 -21.31 -22.66
CA PRO A 16 -9.98 -20.45 -23.24
C PRO A 16 -11.32 -20.59 -22.50
N LEU A 17 -11.84 -19.45 -22.03
CA LEU A 17 -13.22 -19.29 -21.59
C LEU A 17 -14.14 -19.38 -22.81
N ASN A 18 -14.91 -20.47 -22.92
CA ASN A 18 -16.01 -20.55 -23.87
C ASN A 18 -17.31 -20.03 -23.25
N SER A 19 -17.83 -19.01 -23.92
CA SER A 19 -19.09 -18.30 -23.71
C SER A 19 -20.29 -19.24 -23.86
N LEU A 20 -21.16 -19.24 -22.85
CA LEU A 20 -22.47 -19.87 -22.89
C LEU A 20 -23.42 -18.95 -23.69
N ALA A 21 -23.71 -19.31 -24.95
CA ALA A 21 -24.73 -18.65 -25.74
C ALA A 21 -26.02 -19.48 -25.69
N THR A 22 -27.03 -18.97 -24.99
CA THR A 22 -28.41 -19.44 -25.04
C THR A 22 -29.09 -18.84 -26.27
N SER A 23 -29.55 -19.68 -27.19
CA SER A 23 -30.55 -19.30 -28.19
C SER A 23 -31.68 -20.32 -28.18
N GLU A 24 -32.81 -19.92 -27.62
CA GLU A 24 -34.11 -20.57 -27.81
C GLU A 24 -34.67 -20.18 -29.18
N THR A 25 -35.28 -21.13 -29.91
CA THR A 25 -36.55 -20.98 -30.68
C THR A 25 -36.91 -22.29 -31.42
N PRO A 26 -38.16 -22.50 -31.88
CA PRO A 26 -38.90 -23.73 -31.59
C PRO A 26 -39.35 -24.53 -32.83
N THR A 27 -40.11 -25.61 -32.54
CA THR A 27 -41.19 -26.21 -33.34
C THR A 27 -40.86 -27.50 -34.10
N GLY A 28 -41.65 -28.55 -33.82
CA GLY A 28 -41.77 -29.72 -34.69
C GLY A 28 -42.17 -30.97 -33.92
N SER A 29 -43.45 -31.09 -33.54
CA SER A 29 -44.02 -32.37 -33.10
C SER A 29 -44.05 -33.34 -34.28
N SER A 30 -43.18 -34.34 -34.23
CA SER A 30 -43.15 -35.50 -35.13
C SER A 30 -43.36 -36.76 -34.30
N VAL A 31 -44.47 -37.43 -34.55
CA VAL A 31 -44.82 -38.74 -33.98
C VAL A 31 -43.73 -39.76 -34.36
N SER A 32 -43.00 -40.29 -33.38
CA SER A 32 -41.96 -41.30 -33.60
C SER A 32 -42.45 -42.70 -33.23
N LEU A 33 -42.08 -43.63 -34.11
CA LEU A 33 -42.31 -45.07 -34.11
C LEU A 33 -41.66 -45.78 -32.89
N PRO A 34 -42.08 -47.03 -32.57
CA PRO A 34 -41.57 -47.78 -31.43
C PRO A 34 -40.04 -47.93 -31.46
N ALA A 35 -39.43 -47.62 -30.32
CA ALA A 35 -37.99 -47.58 -30.10
C ALA A 35 -37.30 -48.88 -30.58
N GLN A 36 -36.46 -48.75 -31.61
CA GLN A 36 -35.46 -49.75 -31.91
C GLN A 36 -34.51 -49.82 -30.71
N VAL A 37 -34.40 -51.00 -30.10
CA VAL A 37 -33.39 -51.30 -29.09
C VAL A 37 -32.05 -51.13 -29.77
N SER A 38 -31.42 -49.96 -29.57
CA SER A 38 -30.07 -49.69 -30.05
C SER A 38 -29.15 -50.68 -29.34
N ILE A 39 -28.60 -51.63 -30.09
CA ILE A 39 -27.62 -52.57 -29.59
C ILE A 39 -26.39 -51.72 -29.22
N MET A 40 -26.26 -51.39 -27.94
CA MET A 40 -25.12 -50.61 -27.44
C MET A 40 -23.84 -51.33 -27.81
N ASP A 41 -22.91 -50.58 -28.40
CA ASP A 41 -21.57 -51.08 -28.70
C ASP A 41 -20.93 -51.57 -27.39
N PRO A 42 -20.52 -52.85 -27.29
CA PRO A 42 -19.83 -53.39 -26.12
C PRO A 42 -18.65 -52.53 -25.64
N THR A 43 -18.04 -51.79 -26.57
CA THR A 43 -17.00 -50.80 -26.32
C THR A 43 -17.46 -49.66 -25.42
N GLN A 44 -18.63 -49.11 -25.73
CA GLN A 44 -19.13 -47.93 -25.04
C GLN A 44 -19.47 -48.29 -23.60
N LEU A 45 -20.04 -49.48 -23.39
CA LEU A 45 -20.25 -50.07 -22.07
C LEU A 45 -18.95 -50.26 -21.29
N LEU A 46 -17.87 -50.67 -21.96
CA LEU A 46 -16.55 -50.79 -21.32
C LEU A 46 -16.01 -49.41 -20.86
N ILE A 47 -16.07 -48.40 -21.72
CA ILE A 47 -15.61 -47.05 -21.36
C ILE A 47 -16.49 -46.47 -20.24
N GLU A 48 -17.81 -46.66 -20.31
CA GLU A 48 -18.75 -46.22 -19.27
C GLU A 48 -18.48 -46.93 -17.94
N SER A 49 -18.19 -48.25 -17.96
CA SER A 49 -17.75 -48.99 -16.77
C SER A 49 -16.47 -48.40 -16.19
N LEU A 50 -15.44 -48.18 -17.01
CA LEU A 50 -14.18 -47.58 -16.53
C LEU A 50 -14.37 -46.16 -16.00
N VAL A 51 -15.22 -45.35 -16.63
CA VAL A 51 -15.54 -44.00 -16.15
C VAL A 51 -16.23 -44.06 -14.80
N ALA A 52 -17.19 -44.99 -14.61
CA ALA A 52 -17.88 -45.18 -13.34
C ALA A 52 -16.94 -45.75 -12.26
N ASP A 53 -16.16 -46.78 -12.58
CA ASP A 53 -15.26 -47.49 -11.65
C ASP A 53 -14.12 -46.58 -11.16
N PHE A 54 -13.62 -45.68 -12.02
CA PHE A 54 -12.50 -44.79 -11.72
C PHE A 54 -12.91 -43.34 -11.41
N GLY A 55 -14.19 -43.00 -11.47
CA GLY A 55 -14.69 -41.64 -11.20
C GLY A 55 -14.12 -40.60 -12.16
N LEU A 56 -14.14 -40.89 -13.46
CA LEU A 56 -13.50 -40.03 -14.48
C LEU A 56 -14.43 -38.90 -14.93
N GLY A 57 -13.84 -37.72 -15.16
CA GLY A 57 -14.56 -36.57 -15.71
C GLY A 57 -14.85 -36.70 -17.22
N GLU A 58 -15.74 -35.85 -17.74
CA GLU A 58 -16.22 -35.90 -19.14
C GLU A 58 -15.07 -35.80 -20.17
N GLU A 59 -14.06 -34.96 -19.90
CA GLU A 59 -12.89 -34.80 -20.79
C GLU A 59 -11.97 -36.04 -20.78
N GLN A 60 -11.87 -36.73 -19.65
CA GLN A 60 -11.11 -37.99 -19.53
C GLN A 60 -11.83 -39.11 -20.27
N GLN A 61 -13.16 -39.19 -20.14
CA GLN A 61 -14.01 -40.10 -20.91
C GLN A 61 -13.84 -39.90 -22.42
N LYS A 62 -13.91 -38.65 -22.91
CA LYS A 62 -13.67 -38.34 -24.34
C LYS A 62 -12.27 -38.78 -24.80
N THR A 63 -11.28 -38.71 -23.92
CA THR A 63 -9.91 -39.11 -24.22
C THR A 63 -9.75 -40.63 -24.30
N LEU A 64 -10.38 -41.38 -23.40
CA LEU A 64 -10.45 -42.86 -23.50
C LEU A 64 -11.17 -43.31 -24.77
N ALA A 65 -12.28 -42.65 -25.13
CA ALA A 65 -13.01 -42.92 -26.36
C ALA A 65 -12.17 -42.65 -27.63
N ARG A 66 -11.40 -41.56 -27.64
CA ARG A 66 -10.45 -41.27 -28.73
C ARG A 66 -9.34 -42.31 -28.80
N MET A 67 -8.77 -42.71 -27.66
CA MET A 67 -7.72 -43.73 -27.60
C MET A 67 -8.20 -45.08 -28.13
N TYR A 68 -9.41 -45.50 -27.74
CA TYR A 68 -10.03 -46.70 -28.26
C TYR A 68 -10.24 -46.63 -29.78
N LYS A 69 -10.85 -45.54 -30.27
CA LYS A 69 -11.12 -45.34 -31.69
C LYS A 69 -9.83 -45.34 -32.53
N SER A 70 -8.79 -44.65 -32.07
CA SER A 70 -7.49 -44.63 -32.75
C SER A 70 -6.80 -45.98 -32.74
N SER A 71 -6.91 -46.77 -31.65
CA SER A 71 -6.24 -48.06 -31.51
C SER A 71 -6.90 -49.17 -32.33
N THR A 72 -8.21 -49.05 -32.56
CA THR A 72 -8.98 -49.95 -33.44
C THR A 72 -8.85 -49.57 -34.91
N GLN A 73 -8.61 -48.28 -35.22
CA GLN A 73 -8.45 -47.77 -36.58
C GLN A 73 -6.99 -47.72 -37.08
N ALA A 74 -6.00 -48.08 -36.25
CA ALA A 74 -4.58 -48.03 -36.60
C ALA A 74 -4.15 -49.06 -37.68
N ILE A 75 -4.43 -48.71 -38.93
CA ILE A 75 -3.62 -48.72 -40.18
C ILE A 75 -2.97 -50.02 -40.71
N THR A 76 -2.79 -51.12 -39.96
CA THR A 76 -2.17 -52.35 -40.53
C THR A 76 -3.11 -53.55 -40.69
N GLY A 77 -4.41 -53.39 -40.45
CA GLY A 77 -5.41 -54.48 -40.58
C GLY A 77 -5.35 -55.54 -39.48
N GLN A 78 -4.31 -55.53 -38.64
CA GLN A 78 -4.26 -56.22 -37.35
C GLN A 78 -4.36 -55.16 -36.25
N GLY A 79 -5.59 -54.84 -35.84
CA GLY A 79 -5.82 -54.00 -34.66
C GLY A 79 -5.15 -54.60 -33.41
N MET A 80 -4.96 -53.79 -32.37
CA MET A 80 -4.44 -54.30 -31.10
C MET A 80 -5.32 -55.46 -30.61
N PRO A 81 -4.72 -56.54 -30.06
CA PRO A 81 -5.48 -57.57 -29.38
C PRO A 81 -6.38 -56.95 -28.30
N PRO A 82 -7.67 -57.33 -28.21
CA PRO A 82 -8.61 -56.70 -27.28
C PRO A 82 -8.13 -56.66 -25.82
N VAL A 83 -7.40 -57.69 -25.39
CA VAL A 83 -6.82 -57.77 -24.03
C VAL A 83 -5.78 -56.68 -23.78
N ILE A 84 -4.94 -56.38 -24.78
CA ILE A 84 -3.91 -55.34 -24.67
C ILE A 84 -4.56 -53.95 -24.64
N LEU A 85 -5.58 -53.75 -25.46
CA LEU A 85 -6.34 -52.49 -25.48
C LEU A 85 -7.08 -52.25 -24.16
N TYR A 86 -7.71 -53.29 -23.60
CA TYR A 86 -8.35 -53.23 -22.28
C TYR A 86 -7.35 -52.85 -21.19
N LEU A 87 -6.19 -53.52 -21.15
CA LEU A 87 -5.14 -53.23 -20.17
C LEU A 87 -4.61 -51.79 -20.31
N ALA A 88 -4.46 -51.29 -21.54
CA ALA A 88 -4.03 -49.93 -21.78
C ALA A 88 -5.08 -48.90 -21.30
N LEU A 89 -6.36 -49.10 -21.60
CA LEU A 89 -7.44 -48.24 -21.13
C LEU A 89 -7.58 -48.27 -19.61
N PHE A 90 -7.46 -49.46 -19.00
CA PHE A 90 -7.46 -49.61 -17.55
C PHE A 90 -6.30 -48.85 -16.90
N ASN A 91 -5.08 -48.99 -17.41
CA ASN A 91 -3.90 -48.27 -16.88
C ASN A 91 -4.06 -46.75 -17.00
N VAL A 92 -4.55 -46.25 -18.13
CA VAL A 92 -4.81 -44.81 -18.30
C VAL A 92 -5.90 -44.32 -17.35
N SER A 93 -6.96 -45.11 -17.15
CA SER A 93 -8.04 -44.81 -16.20
C SER A 93 -7.53 -44.76 -14.76
N ALA A 94 -6.68 -45.72 -14.37
CA ALA A 94 -6.03 -45.75 -13.06
C ALA A 94 -5.10 -44.53 -12.84
N VAL A 95 -4.35 -44.12 -13.86
CA VAL A 95 -3.52 -42.90 -13.79
C VAL A 95 -4.38 -41.65 -13.63
N TYR A 96 -5.49 -41.55 -14.36
CA TYR A 96 -6.43 -40.43 -14.20
C TYR A 96 -7.07 -40.41 -12.82
N GLN A 97 -7.43 -41.57 -12.27
CA GLN A 97 -7.92 -41.65 -10.90
C GLN A 97 -6.85 -41.20 -9.89
N CYS A 98 -5.60 -41.63 -10.02
CA CYS A 98 -4.52 -41.14 -9.17
C CYS A 98 -4.32 -39.62 -9.27
N PHE A 99 -4.50 -39.05 -10.47
CA PHE A 99 -4.44 -37.60 -10.67
C PHE A 99 -5.66 -36.90 -10.04
N ASN A 100 -6.86 -37.39 -10.29
CA ASN A 100 -8.10 -36.83 -9.72
C ASN A 100 -8.06 -36.92 -8.20
N CYS A 101 -7.68 -38.06 -7.61
CA CYS A 101 -7.51 -38.18 -6.16
C CYS A 101 -6.44 -37.23 -5.58
N ARG A 102 -5.47 -36.78 -6.38
CA ARG A 102 -4.46 -35.81 -5.95
C ARG A 102 -4.97 -34.37 -5.94
N PHE A 103 -5.98 -34.05 -6.75
CA PHE A 103 -6.42 -32.66 -6.97
C PHE A 103 -7.88 -32.40 -6.55
N GLU A 104 -8.75 -33.40 -6.60
CA GLU A 104 -10.16 -33.33 -6.24
C GLU A 104 -10.41 -34.19 -5.00
N GLY A 105 -10.62 -33.51 -3.86
CA GLY A 105 -11.17 -34.15 -2.67
C GLY A 105 -10.18 -34.83 -1.73
N ASP A 106 -8.85 -34.71 -1.94
CA ASP A 106 -7.92 -35.08 -0.86
C ASP A 106 -8.14 -34.10 0.31
N PRO A 107 -8.66 -34.55 1.47
CA PRO A 107 -8.80 -33.70 2.64
C PRO A 107 -7.46 -33.07 3.05
N ASN A 108 -6.33 -33.69 2.69
CA ASN A 108 -5.00 -33.12 2.90
C ASN A 108 -4.71 -31.91 2.01
N MET A 109 -5.17 -31.88 0.76
CA MET A 109 -4.98 -30.72 -0.13
C MET A 109 -5.86 -29.54 0.29
N VAL A 110 -7.10 -29.80 0.70
CA VAL A 110 -7.97 -28.77 1.28
C VAL A 110 -7.38 -28.24 2.59
N SER A 111 -6.89 -29.13 3.45
CA SER A 111 -6.18 -28.77 4.67
C SER A 111 -4.91 -27.95 4.39
N MET A 112 -4.13 -28.33 3.38
CA MET A 112 -2.91 -27.62 2.97
C MET A 112 -3.21 -26.24 2.40
N ALA A 113 -4.23 -26.13 1.53
CA ALA A 113 -4.67 -24.83 1.00
C ALA A 113 -5.14 -23.91 2.13
N LYS A 114 -5.86 -24.45 3.12
CA LYS A 114 -6.24 -23.72 4.33
C LYS A 114 -5.02 -23.28 5.13
N MET A 115 -4.06 -24.18 5.39
CA MET A 115 -2.82 -23.84 6.10
C MET A 115 -2.01 -22.76 5.37
N ILE A 116 -1.93 -22.80 4.03
CA ILE A 116 -1.26 -21.77 3.24
C ILE A 116 -2.01 -20.43 3.35
N SER A 117 -3.34 -20.45 3.29
CA SER A 117 -4.15 -19.25 3.48
C SER A 117 -3.97 -18.65 4.89
N ASP A 118 -3.95 -19.49 5.92
CA ASP A 118 -3.74 -19.07 7.31
C ASP A 118 -2.32 -18.51 7.50
N ALA A 119 -1.30 -19.16 6.93
CA ALA A 119 0.07 -18.67 6.93
C ALA A 119 0.21 -17.33 6.21
N GLN A 120 -0.45 -17.17 5.06
CA GLN A 120 -0.48 -15.91 4.32
C GLN A 120 -1.13 -14.79 5.15
N ALA A 121 -2.25 -15.08 5.82
CA ALA A 121 -2.92 -14.12 6.70
C ALA A 121 -2.04 -13.72 7.89
N LEU A 122 -1.28 -14.67 8.48
CA LEU A 122 -0.31 -14.36 9.54
C LEU A 122 0.83 -13.47 9.03
N ILE A 123 1.38 -13.77 7.85
CA ILE A 123 2.41 -12.93 7.22
C ILE A 123 1.87 -11.51 7.00
N ASP A 124 0.64 -11.37 6.52
CA ASP A 124 0.01 -10.07 6.28
C ASP A 124 -0.29 -9.32 7.57
N ASN A 125 -0.67 -10.02 8.66
CA ASN A 125 -0.90 -9.41 9.98
C ASN A 125 0.40 -8.95 10.66
N HIS A 126 1.52 -9.60 10.36
CA HIS A 126 2.85 -9.24 10.87
C HIS A 126 3.66 -8.38 9.90
N TRP A 127 3.05 -7.92 8.81
CA TRP A 127 3.70 -7.06 7.85
C TRP A 127 3.92 -5.66 8.45
N HIS A 128 5.12 -5.12 8.27
CA HIS A 128 5.50 -3.77 8.71
C HIS A 128 6.19 -3.06 7.55
N THR A 129 6.10 -1.72 7.53
CA THR A 129 6.86 -0.89 6.57
C THR A 129 8.35 -1.07 6.80
N ASN A 130 9.10 -1.31 5.73
CA ASN A 130 10.55 -1.44 5.82
C ASN A 130 11.24 -0.07 6.00
N HIS A 131 12.56 -0.10 6.26
CA HIS A 131 13.33 1.13 6.50
C HIS A 131 13.33 2.10 5.31
N ASP A 132 13.46 1.59 4.08
CA ASP A 132 13.50 2.42 2.86
C ASP A 132 12.13 3.04 2.54
N GLU A 133 11.06 2.30 2.79
CA GLU A 133 9.66 2.76 2.72
C GLU A 133 9.44 3.88 3.75
N ASN A 134 9.84 3.68 5.01
CA ASN A 134 9.73 4.69 6.06
C ASN A 134 10.55 5.96 5.75
N LYS A 135 11.75 5.80 5.20
CA LYS A 135 12.57 6.92 4.72
C LYS A 135 11.87 7.68 3.59
N SER A 136 11.22 6.97 2.66
CA SER A 136 10.45 7.57 1.57
C SER A 136 9.23 8.33 2.09
N ILE A 137 8.49 7.76 3.04
CA ILE A 137 7.38 8.43 3.73
C ILE A 137 7.89 9.71 4.39
N CYS A 138 8.97 9.65 5.18
CA CYS A 138 9.55 10.81 5.86
C CYS A 138 9.97 11.93 4.89
N LEU A 139 10.64 11.58 3.79
CA LEU A 139 11.03 12.55 2.77
C LEU A 139 9.83 13.24 2.11
N LEU A 140 8.77 12.49 1.81
CA LEU A 140 7.54 13.03 1.24
C LEU A 140 6.79 13.91 2.26
N SER A 141 6.69 13.47 3.51
CA SER A 141 6.10 14.24 4.61
C SER A 141 6.85 15.57 4.80
N ASN A 142 8.18 15.55 4.79
CA ASN A 142 9.01 16.76 4.89
C ASN A 142 8.77 17.72 3.70
N GLU A 143 8.78 17.20 2.47
CA GLU A 143 8.54 17.99 1.26
C GLU A 143 7.14 18.64 1.29
N ARG A 144 6.12 17.90 1.72
CA ARG A 144 4.74 18.39 1.80
C ARG A 144 4.55 19.38 2.95
N ALA A 145 5.07 19.10 4.14
CA ALA A 145 4.98 20.00 5.30
C ALA A 145 5.68 21.35 5.05
N TYR A 146 6.75 21.36 4.26
CA TYR A 146 7.51 22.56 3.94
C TYR A 146 7.09 23.26 2.63
N ASN A 147 6.16 22.70 1.87
CA ASN A 147 5.65 23.30 0.64
C ASN A 147 4.89 24.62 0.93
N PRO A 148 5.38 25.80 0.49
CA PRO A 148 4.78 27.10 0.81
C PRO A 148 3.37 27.31 0.28
N LEU A 149 2.93 26.51 -0.69
CA LEU A 149 1.57 26.56 -1.25
C LEU A 149 0.59 25.66 -0.48
N HIS A 150 1.08 24.87 0.48
CA HIS A 150 0.24 23.99 1.28
C HIS A 150 -0.32 24.77 2.49
N ILE A 151 -1.64 24.88 2.54
CA ILE A 151 -2.39 25.74 3.47
C ILE A 151 -3.09 24.98 4.60
N SER A 152 -3.25 23.66 4.48
CA SER A 152 -3.90 22.83 5.51
C SER A 152 -3.01 21.66 5.91
N TYR A 153 -2.55 21.66 7.15
CA TYR A 153 -1.68 20.64 7.71
C TYR A 153 -2.45 19.37 8.09
N HIS A 154 -3.77 19.45 8.31
CA HIS A 154 -4.58 18.26 8.60
C HIS A 154 -4.72 17.29 7.42
N VAL A 155 -4.53 17.77 6.19
CA VAL A 155 -4.57 16.91 4.98
C VAL A 155 -3.19 16.38 4.59
N LEU A 156 -2.14 16.66 5.37
CA LEU A 156 -0.77 16.23 5.08
C LEU A 156 -0.67 14.72 4.89
N GLU A 157 -1.28 13.95 5.79
CA GLU A 157 -1.26 12.48 5.75
C GLU A 157 -1.90 11.94 4.46
N GLU A 158 -3.05 12.49 4.10
CA GLU A 158 -3.79 12.08 2.90
C GLU A 158 -3.06 12.51 1.62
N ASP A 159 -2.39 13.67 1.61
CA ASP A 159 -1.55 14.11 0.50
C ASP A 159 -0.33 13.20 0.28
N VAL A 160 0.32 12.77 1.38
CA VAL A 160 1.43 11.81 1.34
C VAL A 160 0.93 10.45 0.85
N PHE A 161 -0.18 9.95 1.40
CA PHE A 161 -0.80 8.69 0.98
C PHE A 161 -1.13 8.69 -0.52
N ASN A 162 -1.84 9.71 -1.00
CA ASN A 162 -2.21 9.85 -2.41
C ASN A 162 -0.98 9.97 -3.33
N THR A 163 0.11 10.55 -2.85
CA THR A 163 1.37 10.63 -3.62
C THR A 163 2.04 9.26 -3.73
N ILE A 164 2.08 8.49 -2.65
CA ILE A 164 2.64 7.13 -2.64
C ILE A 164 1.78 6.21 -3.50
N GLU A 165 0.46 6.28 -3.41
CA GLU A 165 -0.46 5.46 -4.20
C GLU A 165 -0.28 5.69 -5.71
N LYS A 166 -0.23 6.95 -6.14
CA LYS A 166 -0.01 7.30 -7.56
C LYS A 166 1.33 6.84 -8.10
N ASN A 167 2.34 6.74 -7.24
CA ASN A 167 3.72 6.43 -7.62
C ASN A 167 4.23 5.16 -6.91
N ALA A 168 3.34 4.19 -6.67
CA ALA A 168 3.63 3.03 -5.83
C ALA A 168 4.85 2.23 -6.33
N LYS A 169 5.08 2.18 -7.65
CA LYS A 169 6.24 1.50 -8.22
C LYS A 169 7.55 2.24 -7.97
N GLU A 170 7.55 3.57 -8.05
CA GLU A 170 8.76 4.39 -7.86
C GLU A 170 9.24 4.34 -6.41
N PHE A 171 8.30 4.29 -5.47
CA PHE A 171 8.59 4.24 -4.04
C PHE A 171 8.65 2.81 -3.46
N CYS A 172 8.55 1.77 -4.30
CA CYS A 172 8.55 0.35 -3.89
C CYS A 172 7.34 -0.13 -3.05
N PHE A 173 6.20 0.57 -3.09
CA PHE A 173 4.95 0.20 -2.40
C PHE A 173 3.96 -0.64 -3.23
N PHE A 174 4.38 -1.16 -4.40
CA PHE A 174 3.47 -1.82 -5.35
C PHE A 174 2.79 -3.10 -4.81
N ASN A 175 3.38 -3.75 -3.82
CA ASN A 175 2.88 -4.97 -3.17
C ASN A 175 1.95 -4.69 -1.98
N ILE A 176 1.75 -3.43 -1.60
CA ILE A 176 0.95 -3.03 -0.42
C ILE A 176 -0.50 -2.77 -0.81
N PHE A 177 -0.74 -2.01 -1.88
CA PHE A 177 -2.09 -1.60 -2.30
C PHE A 177 -3.07 -2.73 -2.65
N PRO A 178 -2.65 -3.92 -3.11
CA PRO A 178 -3.57 -5.04 -3.29
C PRO A 178 -4.07 -5.68 -1.98
N CYS A 179 -3.46 -5.40 -0.83
CA CYS A 179 -3.79 -6.02 0.46
C CYS A 179 -4.34 -4.97 1.46
N PRO A 180 -5.64 -5.00 1.81
CA PRO A 180 -6.25 -4.01 2.71
C PRO A 180 -5.60 -3.92 4.09
N ILE A 181 -5.09 -5.04 4.62
CA ILE A 181 -4.41 -5.09 5.92
C ILE A 181 -3.11 -4.27 5.86
N ARG A 182 -2.29 -4.49 4.84
CA ARG A 182 -1.04 -3.73 4.63
C ARG A 182 -1.32 -2.25 4.36
N MET A 183 -2.39 -1.93 3.62
CA MET A 183 -2.81 -0.53 3.43
C MET A 183 -3.16 0.15 4.75
N LYS A 184 -3.81 -0.55 5.68
CA LYS A 184 -4.10 -0.02 7.02
C LYS A 184 -2.79 0.27 7.78
N VAL A 185 -1.88 -0.71 7.83
CA VAL A 185 -0.55 -0.53 8.47
C VAL A 185 0.23 0.63 7.84
N LEU A 186 0.17 0.78 6.51
CA LEU A 186 0.79 1.89 5.80
C LEU A 186 0.19 3.25 6.22
N ARG A 187 -1.15 3.36 6.32
CA ARG A 187 -1.81 4.60 6.78
C ARG A 187 -1.40 4.96 8.20
N ASP A 188 -1.36 3.97 9.10
CA ASP A 188 -0.94 4.18 10.49
C ASP A 188 0.53 4.65 10.57
N SER A 189 1.41 4.07 9.75
CA SER A 189 2.82 4.49 9.64
C SER A 189 2.94 5.92 9.08
N ILE A 190 2.22 6.25 8.00
CA ILE A 190 2.19 7.61 7.43
C ILE A 190 1.71 8.63 8.46
N GLY A 191 0.65 8.33 9.21
CA GLY A 191 0.13 9.23 10.25
C GLY A 191 1.17 9.50 11.35
N THR A 192 1.84 8.45 11.81
CA THR A 192 2.92 8.56 12.81
C THR A 192 4.08 9.42 12.30
N VAL A 193 4.55 9.18 11.07
CA VAL A 193 5.66 9.94 10.49
C VAL A 193 5.27 11.39 10.20
N CYS A 194 4.07 11.64 9.67
CA CYS A 194 3.59 13.00 9.41
C CYS A 194 3.46 13.80 10.71
N SER A 195 2.90 13.20 11.75
CA SER A 195 2.80 13.81 13.08
C SER A 195 4.18 14.15 13.65
N SER A 196 5.15 13.22 13.54
CA SER A 196 6.54 13.45 13.96
C SER A 196 7.21 14.61 13.20
N VAL A 197 7.08 14.62 11.86
CA VAL A 197 7.61 15.68 10.99
C VAL A 197 7.01 17.04 11.34
N GLN A 198 5.69 17.10 11.54
CA GLN A 198 4.97 18.28 11.98
C GLN A 198 5.50 18.78 13.33
N ASN A 199 5.62 17.90 14.33
CA ASN A 199 6.15 18.28 15.65
C ASN A 199 7.60 18.74 15.60
N GLY A 200 8.45 18.08 14.81
CA GLY A 200 9.81 18.54 14.53
C GLY A 200 9.83 19.94 13.92
N PHE A 201 8.95 20.21 12.95
CA PHE A 201 8.91 21.52 12.29
C PHE A 201 8.41 22.63 13.23
N ARG A 202 7.37 22.36 14.01
CA ARG A 202 6.90 23.26 15.08
C ARG A 202 8.02 23.58 16.06
N ASN A 203 8.76 22.57 16.52
CA ASN A 203 9.87 22.74 17.46
C ASN A 203 11.00 23.57 16.85
N ASN A 204 11.29 23.40 15.57
CA ASN A 204 12.28 24.22 14.87
C ASN A 204 11.84 25.69 14.75
N ILE A 205 10.56 25.95 14.46
CA ILE A 205 10.00 27.31 14.46
C ILE A 205 10.14 27.95 15.84
N LYS A 206 9.72 27.26 16.89
CA LYS A 206 9.84 27.70 18.28
C LYS A 206 11.29 28.03 18.65
N LYS A 207 12.23 27.09 18.44
CA LYS A 207 13.66 27.29 18.69
C LYS A 207 14.22 28.49 17.94
N SER A 208 13.77 28.73 16.71
CA SER A 208 14.23 29.88 15.92
C SER A 208 13.81 31.23 16.54
N ILE A 209 12.64 31.27 17.18
CA ILE A 209 12.12 32.47 17.86
C ILE A 209 12.85 32.64 19.20
N ASP A 210 12.95 31.58 19.99
CA ASP A 210 13.60 31.60 21.31
C ASP A 210 15.07 32.01 21.20
N ASN A 211 15.75 31.58 20.13
CA ASN A 211 17.16 31.91 19.87
C ASN A 211 17.34 33.27 19.16
N GLY A 212 16.26 34.00 18.85
CA GLY A 212 16.35 35.25 18.07
C GLY A 212 16.95 35.07 16.68
N GLN A 213 16.82 33.88 16.08
CA GLN A 213 17.38 33.59 14.76
C GLN A 213 16.67 34.42 13.69
N SER A 214 17.44 35.02 12.79
CA SER A 214 16.91 35.76 11.65
C SER A 214 16.00 34.89 10.77
N LEU A 215 15.04 35.52 10.10
CA LEU A 215 14.14 34.83 9.19
C LEU A 215 14.89 34.20 8.00
N ALA A 216 15.94 34.86 7.52
CA ALA A 216 16.76 34.39 6.41
C ALA A 216 17.56 33.13 6.80
N ASP A 217 18.23 33.15 7.96
CA ASP A 217 19.02 32.01 8.44
C ASP A 217 18.12 30.84 8.81
N PHE A 218 16.97 31.11 9.44
CA PHE A 218 15.98 30.09 9.73
C PHE A 218 15.49 29.43 8.43
N THR A 219 15.16 30.22 7.42
CA THR A 219 14.71 29.69 6.12
C THR A 219 15.79 28.84 5.44
N TYR A 220 17.05 29.28 5.50
CA TYR A 220 18.17 28.50 4.98
C TYR A 220 18.34 27.17 5.73
N ALA A 221 18.27 27.19 7.06
CA ALA A 221 18.37 25.99 7.90
C ALA A 221 17.22 25.01 7.64
N MET A 222 15.98 25.50 7.54
CA MET A 222 14.81 24.66 7.25
C MET A 222 14.87 24.06 5.85
N ASN A 223 15.32 24.83 4.85
CA ASN A 223 15.53 24.31 3.50
C ASN A 223 16.55 23.16 3.50
N LYS A 224 17.57 23.16 4.36
CA LYS A 224 18.51 22.03 4.47
C LYS A 224 17.87 20.76 5.03
N ILE A 225 16.91 20.90 5.95
CA ILE A 225 16.29 19.77 6.68
C ILE A 225 15.11 19.19 5.90
N TYR A 226 14.22 20.05 5.38
CA TYR A 226 12.93 19.63 4.83
C TYR A 226 12.88 19.54 3.31
N TYR A 227 13.88 20.08 2.60
CA TYR A 227 13.90 20.01 1.15
C TYR A 227 14.44 18.66 0.67
N ARG A 228 13.65 17.98 -0.16
CA ARG A 228 14.07 16.75 -0.83
C ARG A 228 14.93 17.09 -2.07
N PRO A 229 16.12 16.50 -2.23
CA PRO A 229 16.89 16.59 -3.48
C PRO A 229 16.07 16.11 -4.68
N GLY A 230 15.93 16.95 -5.70
CA GLY A 230 15.11 16.67 -6.90
C GLY A 230 13.63 16.99 -6.75
N GLY A 231 13.17 17.39 -5.56
CA GLY A 231 11.80 17.85 -5.32
C GLY A 231 11.51 19.22 -5.93
N LYS A 232 10.23 19.62 -5.89
CA LYS A 232 9.79 20.89 -6.48
C LYS A 232 10.50 22.08 -5.81
N ARG A 233 11.15 22.92 -6.61
CA ARG A 233 11.81 24.14 -6.12
C ARG A 233 10.80 25.28 -6.00
N TYR A 234 10.79 25.92 -4.85
CA TYR A 234 10.00 27.13 -4.60
C TYR A 234 10.92 28.36 -4.59
N SER A 235 10.38 29.54 -4.86
CA SER A 235 11.15 30.77 -4.73
C SER A 235 11.55 31.00 -3.28
N LYS A 236 12.72 31.59 -3.06
CA LYS A 236 13.21 31.93 -1.72
C LYS A 236 12.21 32.82 -0.99
N ASP A 237 11.63 33.80 -1.68
CA ASP A 237 10.69 34.75 -1.11
C ASP A 237 9.41 34.08 -0.61
N LEU A 238 8.92 33.04 -1.31
CA LEU A 238 7.77 32.24 -0.89
C LEU A 238 8.05 31.45 0.40
N LEU A 239 9.24 30.88 0.52
CA LEU A 239 9.65 30.13 1.71
C LEU A 239 9.82 31.07 2.91
N ILE A 240 10.45 32.23 2.70
CA ILE A 240 10.58 33.29 3.71
C ILE A 240 9.20 33.75 4.17
N ALA A 241 8.30 34.02 3.23
CA ALA A 241 6.92 34.42 3.52
C ALA A 241 6.17 33.39 4.37
N ARG A 242 6.24 32.10 3.99
CA ARG A 242 5.63 31.00 4.77
C ARG A 242 6.18 30.99 6.19
N ASN A 243 7.50 31.02 6.33
CA ASN A 243 8.15 30.99 7.64
C ASN A 243 7.80 32.22 8.49
N ALA A 244 7.65 33.40 7.90
CA ALA A 244 7.21 34.61 8.59
C ALA A 244 5.79 34.45 9.15
N ILE A 245 4.87 33.90 8.36
CA ILE A 245 3.49 33.61 8.82
C ILE A 245 3.52 32.63 9.99
N LEU A 246 4.24 31.52 9.87
CA LEU A 246 4.28 30.50 10.91
C LEU A 246 4.90 31.03 12.21
N ARG A 247 5.98 31.81 12.13
CA ARG A 247 6.58 32.49 13.29
C ARG A 247 5.64 33.52 13.90
N HIS A 248 4.94 34.30 13.09
CA HIS A 248 3.96 35.27 13.58
C HIS A 248 2.80 34.60 14.33
N ILE A 249 2.21 33.53 13.77
CA ILE A 249 1.20 32.72 14.46
C ILE A 249 1.76 32.17 15.78
N MET A 250 3.04 31.75 15.78
CA MET A 250 3.71 31.26 16.98
C MET A 250 3.81 32.34 18.08
N VAL A 251 4.05 33.60 17.70
CA VAL A 251 4.16 34.71 18.66
C VAL A 251 2.79 35.19 19.14
N ASP A 252 1.78 35.20 18.27
CA ASP A 252 0.45 35.75 18.57
C ASP A 252 -0.44 34.81 19.43
N ARG A 253 -0.08 33.53 19.53
CA ARG A 253 -0.88 32.47 20.17
C ARG A 253 -0.06 31.63 21.15
N THR A 254 0.75 32.31 21.96
CA THR A 254 1.63 31.65 22.95
C THR A 254 0.87 30.66 23.84
N ASP A 255 -0.38 30.93 24.19
CA ASP A 255 -1.24 30.06 24.99
C ASP A 255 -1.43 28.64 24.42
N VAL A 256 -1.49 28.52 23.09
CA VAL A 256 -1.66 27.24 22.38
C VAL A 256 -0.33 26.47 22.26
N ILE A 257 0.79 27.16 22.34
CA ILE A 257 2.08 26.69 21.83
C ILE A 257 2.94 26.04 22.90
N TRP A 258 2.75 26.43 24.16
CA TRP A 258 3.49 25.85 25.28
C TRP A 258 2.86 24.58 25.85
N THR A 259 1.69 24.19 25.36
CA THR A 259 1.15 22.88 25.70
C THR A 259 1.93 21.84 24.90
N GLU A 260 2.91 21.20 25.54
CA GLU A 260 3.58 20.00 25.01
C GLU A 260 2.49 19.07 24.48
N GLU A 261 2.58 18.73 23.19
CA GLU A 261 1.74 17.67 22.68
C GLU A 261 2.23 16.39 23.34
N PRO A 262 1.32 15.60 23.94
CA PRO A 262 1.73 14.31 24.43
C PRO A 262 2.40 13.62 23.27
N GLU A 263 3.67 13.22 23.44
CA GLU A 263 4.33 12.35 22.49
C GLU A 263 3.33 11.26 22.18
N SER A 264 2.99 11.09 20.90
CA SER A 264 2.00 10.11 20.51
C SER A 264 2.51 8.78 21.02
N VAL A 265 1.95 8.32 22.15
CA VAL A 265 2.32 7.05 22.75
C VAL A 265 1.85 6.06 21.71
N VAL A 266 2.77 5.63 20.85
CA VAL A 266 2.49 4.70 19.77
C VAL A 266 1.98 3.47 20.49
N ALA A 267 0.66 3.28 20.42
CA ALA A 267 -0.03 2.19 21.08
C ALA A 267 0.32 0.91 20.33
N GLY A 268 1.52 0.40 20.58
CA GLY A 268 2.15 -0.62 19.77
C GLY A 268 3.63 -0.70 20.07
N GLU A 269 3.99 -1.12 21.29
CA GLU A 269 5.23 -1.86 21.52
C GLU A 269 5.17 -3.17 20.71
N GLN A 270 5.30 -3.10 19.40
CA GLN A 270 5.76 -4.22 18.59
C GLN A 270 7.24 -3.99 18.35
N GLY A 271 8.05 -4.74 19.10
CA GLY A 271 9.51 -4.67 19.15
C GLY A 271 10.19 -4.92 17.81
N GLY A 272 10.13 -3.93 16.93
CA GLY A 272 11.13 -3.69 15.91
C GLY A 272 12.14 -2.71 16.47
N SER A 273 13.36 -3.17 16.73
CA SER A 273 14.54 -2.33 16.91
C SER A 273 14.85 -1.63 15.59
N GLY A 274 13.98 -0.70 15.20
CA GLY A 274 14.18 0.22 14.10
C GLY A 274 14.84 1.43 14.68
N GLU A 275 16.10 1.63 14.32
CA GLU A 275 16.85 2.87 14.58
C GLU A 275 15.92 4.05 14.29
N ASN A 276 15.58 4.77 15.36
CA ASN A 276 14.66 5.88 15.33
C ASN A 276 15.28 6.93 14.38
N LEU A 277 14.78 6.99 13.15
CA LEU A 277 15.10 8.04 12.18
C LEU A 277 14.44 9.34 12.65
N GLU A 278 14.80 9.82 13.84
CA GLU A 278 14.68 11.23 14.09
C GLU A 278 15.43 11.93 12.95
N PRO A 279 14.85 12.97 12.32
CA PRO A 279 15.58 13.81 11.39
C PRO A 279 16.78 14.35 12.15
N GLN A 280 17.95 13.74 11.95
CA GLN A 280 19.17 14.05 12.69
C GLN A 280 19.43 15.54 12.56
N SER A 281 19.09 16.27 13.62
CA SER A 281 19.48 17.66 13.76
C SER A 281 21.01 17.68 13.68
N PRO A 282 21.62 18.42 12.73
CA PRO A 282 23.04 18.31 12.45
C PRO A 282 23.98 18.84 13.55
N ASN A 283 23.50 19.05 14.78
CA ASN A 283 24.25 19.65 15.88
C ASN A 283 24.33 18.82 17.18
N SER A 284 23.98 17.52 17.18
CA SER A 284 24.16 16.69 18.39
C SER A 284 25.52 16.00 18.39
N ALA A 285 26.54 16.70 18.86
CA ALA A 285 27.88 16.14 19.07
C ALA A 285 27.97 15.49 20.46
N ASN A 286 28.19 14.17 20.46
CA ASN A 286 28.80 13.34 21.51
C ASN A 286 28.51 13.67 22.98
N GLY A 287 27.58 12.92 23.57
CA GLY A 287 27.54 12.64 25.00
C GLY A 287 27.02 11.23 25.23
N ASN A 288 27.93 10.28 25.51
CA ASN A 288 27.55 9.00 26.09
C ASN A 288 27.01 9.26 27.50
N VAL A 289 25.70 9.21 27.68
CA VAL A 289 25.06 9.20 29.00
C VAL A 289 24.47 7.81 29.18
N GLU A 290 25.04 7.05 30.11
CA GLU A 290 24.47 5.80 30.62
C GLU A 290 23.07 6.09 31.17
N PHE A 291 22.06 5.48 30.57
CA PHE A 291 20.68 5.58 31.03
C PHE A 291 20.48 4.65 32.23
N GLU A 292 20.44 5.24 33.43
CA GLU A 292 19.88 4.61 34.62
C GLU A 292 18.36 4.48 34.44
N GLU A 293 17.89 3.23 34.40
CA GLU A 293 16.51 2.82 34.22
C GLU A 293 15.70 3.13 35.49
N SER A 294 15.26 4.38 35.65
CA SER A 294 14.41 4.78 36.78
C SER A 294 12.93 4.61 36.42
N ALA A 295 12.34 3.52 36.92
CA ALA A 295 10.93 3.15 36.77
C ALA A 295 9.98 3.99 37.64
N GLU A 296 9.99 5.32 37.49
CA GLU A 296 9.06 6.20 38.20
C GLU A 296 7.83 6.55 37.36
N GLY A 297 6.75 5.79 37.59
CA GLY A 297 5.36 6.26 37.55
C GLY A 297 4.90 7.01 36.31
N VAL A 298 4.44 6.27 35.29
CA VAL A 298 3.65 6.81 34.17
C VAL A 298 2.40 7.51 34.70
N LYS A 299 2.48 8.83 34.91
CA LYS A 299 1.33 9.69 35.15
C LYS A 299 0.39 9.56 33.95
N LYS A 300 -0.77 8.96 34.17
CA LYS A 300 -1.89 8.95 33.23
C LYS A 300 -2.13 10.40 32.77
N CYS A 301 -1.75 10.70 31.52
CA CYS A 301 -2.02 11.96 30.87
C CYS A 301 -3.53 12.07 30.63
N GLU A 302 -4.21 12.66 31.61
CA GLU A 302 -5.64 12.88 31.60
C GLU A 302 -5.96 14.11 30.73
N SER A 303 -7.04 14.00 29.96
CA SER A 303 -7.60 14.96 28.99
C SER A 303 -7.03 14.94 27.57
N HIS A 304 -7.77 14.26 26.68
CA HIS A 304 -7.75 14.57 25.25
C HIS A 304 -7.99 16.08 25.08
N LYS A 305 -6.97 16.79 24.57
CA LYS A 305 -7.11 18.21 24.23
C LYS A 305 -8.32 18.37 23.31
N LYS A 306 -9.15 19.37 23.58
CA LYS A 306 -10.30 19.68 22.71
C LYS A 306 -9.79 19.85 21.28
N LYS A 307 -10.28 19.02 20.36
CA LYS A 307 -9.95 19.06 18.93
C LYS A 307 -10.02 20.50 18.41
N GLY A 308 -9.02 20.94 17.65
CA GLY A 308 -8.98 22.31 17.11
C GLY A 308 -8.18 23.32 17.94
N LYS A 309 -7.48 22.89 18.98
CA LYS A 309 -6.64 23.75 19.84
C LYS A 309 -5.14 23.49 19.72
N ASP A 310 -4.71 22.53 18.92
CA ASP A 310 -3.30 22.33 18.61
C ASP A 310 -2.78 23.42 17.67
N PHE A 311 -1.45 23.53 17.56
CA PHE A 311 -0.81 24.56 16.76
C PHE A 311 -1.23 24.50 15.28
N TRP A 312 -1.30 23.30 14.71
CA TRP A 312 -1.63 23.11 13.29
C TRP A 312 -3.10 23.43 13.00
N SER A 313 -4.01 23.16 13.93
CA SER A 313 -5.40 23.63 13.87
C SER A 313 -5.52 25.15 13.85
N VAL A 314 -4.68 25.85 14.62
CA VAL A 314 -4.65 27.32 14.61
C VAL A 314 -4.09 27.84 13.28
N VAL A 315 -3.07 27.20 12.73
CA VAL A 315 -2.50 27.54 11.42
C VAL A 315 -3.54 27.35 10.31
N ASP A 316 -4.21 26.19 10.26
CA ASP A 316 -5.23 25.89 9.26
C ASP A 316 -6.39 26.90 9.34
N LYS A 317 -6.89 27.14 10.55
CA LYS A 317 -7.94 28.15 10.78
C LYS A 317 -7.51 29.56 10.35
N PHE A 318 -6.24 29.92 10.58
CA PHE A 318 -5.72 31.20 10.12
C PHE A 318 -5.79 31.32 8.60
N PHE A 319 -5.38 30.30 7.85
CA PHE A 319 -5.46 30.32 6.38
C PHE A 319 -6.92 30.34 5.90
N ASP A 320 -7.79 29.53 6.49
CA ASP A 320 -9.22 29.51 6.18
C ASP A 320 -9.88 30.88 6.39
N ASP A 321 -9.62 31.53 7.51
CA ASP A 321 -10.15 32.87 7.83
C ASP A 321 -9.67 33.93 6.82
N LYS A 322 -8.46 33.80 6.26
CA LYS A 322 -7.94 34.71 5.23
C LYS A 322 -8.56 34.43 3.87
N MET A 323 -8.74 33.16 3.51
CA MET A 323 -9.42 32.77 2.28
C MET A 323 -10.87 33.23 2.27
N GLN A 324 -11.60 33.10 3.38
CA GLN A 324 -12.98 33.60 3.52
C GLN A 324 -13.08 35.12 3.39
N LYS A 325 -12.01 35.86 3.70
CA LYS A 325 -11.91 37.32 3.48
C LYS A 325 -11.56 37.70 2.04
N GLY A 326 -11.46 36.73 1.13
CA GLY A 326 -11.21 36.97 -0.29
C GLY A 326 -9.75 37.23 -0.65
N TRP A 327 -8.79 36.84 0.20
CA TRP A 327 -7.36 37.04 -0.08
C TRP A 327 -6.83 36.13 -1.21
N GLY A 328 -7.55 35.05 -1.52
CA GLY A 328 -7.19 34.06 -2.53
C GLY A 328 -6.17 33.02 -2.03
N GLU A 329 -5.98 31.97 -2.83
CA GLU A 329 -5.07 30.84 -2.54
C GLU A 329 -3.59 31.17 -2.79
N ASP A 330 -3.31 32.11 -3.71
CA ASP A 330 -1.94 32.47 -4.08
C ASP A 330 -1.37 33.52 -3.12
N ILE A 331 -0.57 33.06 -2.16
CA ILE A 331 0.11 33.91 -1.16
C ILE A 331 1.09 34.92 -1.79
N SER A 332 1.41 34.81 -3.08
CA SER A 332 2.30 35.75 -3.79
C SER A 332 1.58 36.99 -4.32
N LYS A 333 0.26 37.11 -4.13
CA LYS A 333 -0.57 38.14 -4.79
C LYS A 333 -1.49 38.90 -3.83
N GLY A 334 -1.95 40.06 -4.28
CA GLY A 334 -3.01 40.82 -3.62
C GLY A 334 -2.65 41.26 -2.19
N ASP A 335 -3.58 41.07 -1.26
CA ASP A 335 -3.42 41.48 0.14
C ASP A 335 -2.41 40.62 0.91
N TRP A 336 -2.10 39.41 0.43
CA TRP A 336 -1.02 38.62 1.00
C TRP A 336 0.32 39.34 0.93
N VAL A 337 0.65 39.99 -0.19
CA VAL A 337 1.94 40.69 -0.36
C VAL A 337 2.11 41.81 0.67
N LYS A 338 1.07 42.63 0.88
CA LYS A 338 1.10 43.72 1.86
C LYS A 338 1.26 43.17 3.29
N PHE A 339 0.54 42.10 3.59
CA PHE A 339 0.62 41.44 4.89
C PHE A 339 2.00 40.81 5.13
N LEU A 340 2.55 40.13 4.14
CA LEU A 340 3.87 39.50 4.20
C LEU A 340 5.00 40.54 4.36
N GLN A 341 4.95 41.65 3.62
CA GLN A 341 5.90 42.75 3.80
C GLN A 341 5.87 43.31 5.22
N LYS A 342 4.68 43.47 5.79
CA LYS A 342 4.50 43.88 7.18
C LYS A 342 5.10 42.83 8.14
N LEU A 343 4.79 41.55 7.97
CA LEU A 343 5.30 40.49 8.84
C LEU A 343 6.81 40.33 8.79
N VAL A 344 7.41 40.38 7.60
CA VAL A 344 8.87 40.30 7.45
C VAL A 344 9.55 41.47 8.15
N LYS A 345 8.99 42.68 8.03
CA LYS A 345 9.48 43.85 8.75
C LYS A 345 9.40 43.67 10.26
N GLU A 346 8.25 43.23 10.78
CA GLU A 346 8.06 42.98 12.22
C GLU A 346 8.97 41.87 12.76
N ASP A 347 9.22 40.81 11.99
CA ASP A 347 10.12 39.72 12.40
C ASP A 347 11.59 40.19 12.42
N ASN A 348 12.02 40.94 11.41
CA ASN A 348 13.36 41.54 11.33
C ASN A 348 13.62 42.53 12.49
N GLU A 349 12.64 43.39 12.81
CA GLU A 349 12.71 44.29 13.96
C GLU A 349 12.85 43.53 15.29
N ARG A 350 12.20 42.37 15.41
CA ARG A 350 12.27 41.51 16.60
C ARG A 350 13.63 40.84 16.77
N THR A 351 14.24 40.36 15.68
CA THR A 351 15.53 39.66 15.72
C THR A 351 16.73 40.61 15.74
N GLY A 352 16.50 41.92 15.59
CA GLY A 352 17.58 42.91 15.52
C GLY A 352 18.33 42.91 14.19
N ASP A 353 17.81 42.20 13.19
CA ASP A 353 18.31 42.24 11.82
C ASP A 353 17.70 43.44 11.11
N LEU A 354 18.34 44.59 11.29
CA LEU A 354 18.02 45.76 10.46
C LEU A 354 18.45 45.46 9.01
N PRO A 355 17.60 45.76 8.01
CA PRO A 355 17.80 45.40 6.61
C PRO A 355 19.03 46.03 5.96
#